data_AF-A0A1H0UDP5-F1
#
_entry.id   AF-A0A1H0UDP5-F1
#
_cell.length_a   1.000
_cell.length_b   1.000
_cell.length_c   1.000
_cell.angle_alpha   90.00
_cell.angle_beta   90.00
_cell.angle_gamma   90.00
#
_symmetry.space_group_name_H-M   'P 1'
#
loop_
_entity.id
_entity.type
_entity.pdbx_description
1 polymer ?
#
loop_
_entity_poly.entity_id
_entity_poly.type
_entity_poly.pdbx_seq_one_letter_code
_entity_poly.pdbx_strand_id
1 'polypeptide(L)'
;MKNGVKFHSIFYRFILFIFVVFLTVISMILDAKKAQIRFFNLSLTIGQKELRIVTVVVLLLTFLLSFMFKWKCSIHKEGIYLRKIDLFVDWNAIRGLSHIWINEYHRGPHGFPFYNRKTLVIYRENYQPICLYNIPILALYVAKCYHPKLKTNIVSATLASLFNMALNAWFLYEMFSKNLVNIKAEVFMFWLLLYAVKVFALPLIMLGYENHCYGASLAHSTAYKKNASKAIHL
;
A
#
# COMPACT_ATOMS: atom_id res chain seq x y z
N MET A 1 4.56 -7.59 27.65
CA MET A 1 5.51 -6.63 27.04
C MET A 1 4.82 -5.29 26.81
N LYS A 2 5.03 -4.28 27.67
CA LYS A 2 4.16 -3.08 27.73
C LYS A 2 4.56 -1.87 26.85
N ASN A 3 5.76 -1.83 26.25
CA ASN A 3 6.32 -0.58 25.69
C ASN A 3 6.70 -0.60 24.19
N GLY A 4 5.96 -1.33 23.33
CA GLY A 4 6.24 -1.38 21.90
C GLY A 4 5.28 -0.54 21.06
N VAL A 5 5.76 0.00 19.94
CA VAL A 5 4.91 0.71 18.96
C VAL A 5 4.21 -0.32 18.08
N LYS A 6 2.88 -0.30 18.08
CA LYS A 6 2.04 -1.24 17.35
C LYS A 6 1.76 -0.76 15.93
N PHE A 7 1.91 -1.66 14.97
CA PHE A 7 1.66 -1.38 13.55
C PHE A 7 0.46 -2.17 13.04
N HIS A 8 -0.44 -1.44 12.40
CA HIS A 8 -1.68 -1.94 11.82
C HIS A 8 -1.53 -2.12 10.31
N SER A 9 -2.38 -2.97 9.73
CA SER A 9 -2.31 -3.22 8.30
C SER A 9 -2.81 -2.03 7.50
N ILE A 10 -2.07 -1.61 6.48
CA ILE A 10 -2.45 -0.53 5.57
C ILE A 10 -3.19 -1.00 4.32
N PHE A 11 -3.60 -2.28 4.26
CA PHE A 11 -4.28 -2.87 3.11
C PHE A 11 -5.52 -2.07 2.68
N TYR A 12 -6.35 -1.67 3.63
CA TYR A 12 -7.60 -0.95 3.34
C TYR A 12 -7.39 0.45 2.72
N ARG A 13 -6.21 1.06 2.89
CA ARG A 13 -5.88 2.32 2.21
C ARG A 13 -5.82 2.16 0.69
N PHE A 14 -5.52 0.96 0.20
CA PHE A 14 -5.57 0.66 -1.23
C PHE A 14 -7.01 0.52 -1.74
N ILE A 15 -7.88 -0.15 -0.98
CA ILE A 15 -9.31 -0.27 -1.31
C ILE A 15 -9.97 1.12 -1.39
N LEU A 16 -9.65 2.00 -0.45
CA LEU A 16 -10.04 3.41 -0.49
C LEU A 16 -9.63 4.07 -1.81
N PHE A 17 -8.37 3.92 -2.20
CA PHE A 17 -7.87 4.54 -3.42
C PHE A 17 -8.64 4.06 -4.66
N ILE A 18 -8.94 2.76 -4.76
CA ILE A 18 -9.76 2.23 -5.86
C ILE A 18 -11.15 2.86 -5.85
N PHE A 19 -11.81 2.91 -4.69
CA PHE A 19 -13.16 3.46 -4.59
C PHE A 19 -13.20 4.94 -5.00
N VAL A 20 -12.19 5.71 -4.61
CA VAL A 20 -12.05 7.12 -5.02
C VAL A 20 -11.87 7.22 -6.53
N VAL A 21 -10.96 6.44 -7.12
CA VAL A 21 -10.76 6.40 -8.59
C VAL A 21 -12.06 6.02 -9.32
N PHE A 22 -12.83 5.07 -8.79
CA PHE A 22 -14.11 4.70 -9.38
C PHE A 22 -15.13 5.84 -9.34
N LEU A 23 -15.27 6.53 -8.19
CA LEU A 23 -16.09 7.74 -8.09
C LEU A 23 -15.61 8.84 -9.05
N THR A 24 -14.30 8.96 -9.27
CA THR A 24 -13.70 9.86 -10.25
C THR A 24 -14.17 9.54 -11.67
N VAL A 25 -14.08 8.27 -12.08
CA VAL A 25 -14.49 7.85 -13.42
C VAL A 25 -15.98 8.10 -13.61
N ILE A 26 -16.81 7.79 -12.61
CA ILE A 26 -18.23 8.15 -12.63
C ILE A 26 -18.40 9.66 -12.80
N SER A 27 -17.66 10.48 -12.04
CA SER A 27 -17.75 11.94 -12.14
C SER A 27 -17.39 12.48 -13.52
N MET A 28 -16.42 11.85 -14.21
CA MET A 28 -16.05 12.17 -15.60
C MET A 28 -17.11 11.76 -16.61
N ILE A 29 -17.83 10.65 -16.38
CA ILE A 29 -18.89 10.19 -17.29
C ILE A 29 -20.16 11.04 -17.13
N LEU A 30 -20.44 11.48 -15.90
CA LEU A 30 -21.64 12.26 -15.56
C LEU A 30 -21.62 13.72 -16.07
N ASP A 31 -20.56 14.11 -16.77
CA ASP A 31 -20.28 15.46 -17.24
C ASP A 31 -21.29 16.01 -18.26
N ALA A 32 -22.29 15.22 -18.66
CA ALA A 32 -23.31 15.64 -19.62
C ALA A 32 -24.70 15.91 -19.03
N LYS A 33 -25.10 15.29 -17.91
CA LYS A 33 -26.45 15.44 -17.31
C LYS A 33 -26.43 15.13 -15.81
N LYS A 34 -27.30 15.81 -15.04
CA LYS A 34 -27.66 15.36 -13.68
C LYS A 34 -28.06 13.88 -13.76
N ALA A 35 -27.30 12.99 -13.13
CA ALA A 35 -27.69 11.59 -13.07
C ALA A 35 -28.77 11.41 -12.02
N GLN A 36 -29.89 10.86 -12.44
CA GLN A 36 -30.93 10.42 -11.54
C GLN A 36 -30.73 8.92 -11.30
N ILE A 37 -30.10 8.58 -10.18
CA ILE A 37 -30.00 7.18 -9.75
C ILE A 37 -31.28 6.86 -9.00
N ARG A 38 -32.12 5.98 -9.56
CA ARG A 38 -33.28 5.43 -8.86
C ARG A 38 -32.85 4.19 -8.10
N PHE A 39 -32.91 4.26 -6.78
CA PHE A 39 -32.72 3.10 -5.90
C PHE A 39 -34.06 2.84 -5.19
N PHE A 40 -34.72 1.73 -5.55
CA PHE A 40 -36.12 1.47 -5.17
C PHE A 40 -37.05 2.67 -5.51
N ASN A 41 -37.64 3.31 -4.50
CA ASN A 41 -38.53 4.47 -4.63
C ASN A 41 -37.82 5.83 -4.40
N LEU A 42 -36.50 5.83 -4.15
CA LEU A 42 -35.73 7.05 -3.98
C LEU A 42 -35.07 7.44 -5.31
N SER A 43 -35.45 8.60 -5.84
CA SER A 43 -34.71 9.25 -6.92
C SER A 43 -33.64 10.16 -6.33
N LEU A 44 -32.38 9.74 -6.39
CA LEU A 44 -31.26 10.59 -6.01
C LEU A 44 -30.73 11.32 -7.25
N THR A 45 -30.85 12.64 -7.27
CA THR A 45 -30.26 13.47 -8.32
C THR A 45 -28.85 13.84 -7.90
N ILE A 46 -27.84 13.21 -8.51
CA ILE A 46 -26.42 13.46 -8.20
C ILE A 46 -25.87 14.45 -9.22
N GLY A 47 -25.53 15.66 -8.74
CA GLY A 47 -24.69 16.60 -9.46
C GLY A 47 -23.22 16.48 -9.05
N GLN A 48 -22.36 17.25 -9.69
CA GLN A 48 -20.92 17.24 -9.39
C GLN A 48 -20.59 17.72 -7.98
N LYS A 49 -21.37 18.65 -7.41
CA LYS A 49 -21.14 19.17 -6.05
C LYS A 49 -21.42 18.10 -5.00
N GLU A 50 -22.53 17.39 -5.15
CA GLU A 50 -22.94 16.29 -4.27
C GLU A 50 -21.93 15.14 -4.34
N LEU A 51 -21.45 14.80 -5.54
CA LEU A 51 -20.44 13.76 -5.73
C LEU A 51 -19.09 14.10 -5.08
N ARG A 52 -18.66 15.38 -5.10
CA ARG A 52 -17.47 15.85 -4.36
C ARG A 52 -17.64 15.68 -2.86
N ILE A 53 -18.79 16.07 -2.32
CA ILE A 53 -19.08 15.92 -0.88
C ILE A 53 -19.06 14.44 -0.50
N VAL A 54 -19.72 13.57 -1.26
CA VAL A 54 -19.71 12.12 -1.05
C VAL A 54 -18.27 11.57 -1.08
N THR A 55 -17.46 12.02 -2.05
CA THR A 55 -16.05 11.59 -2.15
C THR A 55 -15.25 11.97 -0.89
N VAL A 56 -15.40 13.20 -0.38
CA VAL A 56 -14.72 13.66 0.85
C VAL A 56 -15.19 12.88 2.07
N VAL A 57 -16.50 12.66 2.21
CA VAL A 57 -17.07 11.88 3.33
C VAL A 57 -16.55 10.45 3.31
N VAL A 58 -16.50 9.80 2.15
CA VAL A 58 -15.98 8.43 2.03
C VAL A 58 -14.48 8.37 2.35
N LEU A 59 -13.70 9.36 1.91
CA LEU A 59 -12.28 9.48 2.25
C LEU A 59 -12.08 9.52 3.78
N LEU A 60 -12.84 10.37 4.47
CA LEU A 60 -12.78 10.52 5.93
C LEU A 60 -13.23 9.25 6.67
N LEU A 61 -14.39 8.71 6.31
CA LEU A 61 -14.94 7.52 6.97
C LEU A 61 -13.97 6.34 6.86
N THR A 62 -13.41 6.14 5.68
CA THR A 62 -12.50 5.02 5.43
C THR A 62 -11.14 5.22 6.08
N PHE A 63 -10.66 6.47 6.17
CA PHE A 63 -9.47 6.80 6.97
C PHE A 63 -9.68 6.42 8.44
N LEU A 64 -10.84 6.76 9.03
CA LEU A 64 -11.19 6.38 10.40
C LEU A 64 -11.30 4.86 10.57
N LEU A 65 -11.98 4.16 9.66
CA LEU A 65 -12.09 2.70 9.67
C LEU A 65 -10.72 2.02 9.63
N SER A 66 -9.72 2.63 8.98
CA SER A 66 -8.37 2.06 8.89
C SER A 66 -7.67 1.90 10.26
N PHE A 67 -8.10 2.64 11.29
CA PHE A 67 -7.58 2.53 12.67
C PHE A 67 -8.28 1.45 13.51
N MET A 68 -9.45 0.94 13.09
CA MET A 68 -10.23 -0.05 13.86
C MET A 68 -9.68 -1.48 13.76
N PHE A 69 -8.72 -1.74 12.86
CA PHE A 69 -8.23 -3.09 12.60
C PHE A 69 -7.23 -3.58 13.64
N LYS A 70 -7.12 -4.90 13.80
CA LYS A 70 -6.11 -5.53 14.68
C LYS A 70 -4.69 -5.22 14.19
N TRP A 71 -3.81 -4.86 15.12
CA TRP A 71 -2.38 -4.70 14.84
C TRP A 71 -1.72 -6.03 14.47
N LYS A 72 -0.68 -5.98 13.62
CA LYS A 72 0.04 -7.13 13.05
C LYS A 72 1.39 -7.39 13.72
N CYS A 73 2.15 -6.33 13.96
CA CYS A 73 3.42 -6.41 14.68
C CYS A 73 3.57 -5.26 15.66
N SER A 74 4.48 -5.45 16.61
CA SER A 74 4.87 -4.43 17.58
C SER A 74 6.39 -4.35 17.60
N ILE A 75 6.94 -3.16 17.49
CA ILE A 75 8.39 -2.94 17.51
C ILE A 75 8.77 -2.43 18.91
N HIS A 76 9.72 -3.10 19.54
CA HIS A 76 10.18 -2.86 20.91
C HIS A 76 11.66 -2.47 20.91
N LYS A 77 12.16 -1.99 22.06
CA LYS A 77 13.60 -1.69 22.22
C LYS A 77 14.49 -2.92 22.07
N GLU A 78 13.98 -4.12 22.34
CA GLU A 78 14.73 -5.38 22.30
C GLU A 78 14.58 -6.13 20.96
N GLY A 79 13.50 -5.88 20.21
CA GLY A 79 13.21 -6.64 18.99
C GLY A 79 11.83 -6.36 18.40
N ILE A 80 11.39 -7.25 17.50
CA ILE A 80 10.10 -7.18 16.82
C ILE A 80 9.21 -8.34 17.26
N TYR A 81 8.00 -8.04 17.73
CA TYR A 81 6.97 -9.03 18.02
C TYR A 81 5.98 -9.16 16.85
N LEU A 82 5.70 -10.40 16.44
CA LEU A 82 4.81 -10.77 15.35
C LEU A 82 3.57 -11.48 15.91
N ARG A 83 2.44 -10.77 15.94
CA ARG A 83 1.21 -11.24 16.61
C ARG A 83 0.64 -12.52 16.03
N LYS A 84 0.67 -12.67 14.71
CA LYS A 84 -0.02 -13.75 13.99
C LYS A 84 0.51 -15.14 14.36
N ILE A 85 1.81 -15.23 14.67
CA ILE A 85 2.51 -16.48 14.97
C ILE A 85 3.09 -16.47 16.39
N ASP A 86 2.73 -15.47 17.20
CA ASP A 86 3.23 -15.28 18.55
C ASP A 86 4.77 -15.38 18.67
N LEU A 87 5.48 -14.74 17.73
CA LEU A 87 6.94 -14.81 17.65
C LEU A 87 7.58 -13.49 18.01
N PHE A 88 8.50 -13.49 18.96
CA PHE A 88 9.42 -12.39 19.21
C PHE A 88 10.77 -12.65 18.53
N VAL A 89 11.30 -11.64 17.85
CA VAL A 89 12.60 -11.70 17.17
C VAL A 89 13.48 -10.58 17.70
N ASP A 90 14.50 -10.94 18.48
CA ASP A 90 15.48 -9.99 19.02
C ASP A 90 16.28 -9.30 17.93
N TRP A 91 16.74 -8.07 18.19
CA TRP A 91 17.59 -7.32 17.24
C TRP A 91 18.85 -8.09 16.83
N ASN A 92 19.45 -8.84 17.76
CA ASN A 92 20.66 -9.64 17.49
C ASN A 92 20.40 -10.80 16.51
N ALA A 93 19.15 -11.23 16.36
CA ALA A 93 18.77 -12.27 15.40
C ALA A 93 18.40 -11.69 14.02
N ILE A 94 18.38 -10.36 13.87
CA ILE A 94 17.98 -9.65 12.66
C ILE A 94 19.22 -9.11 11.94
N ARG A 95 19.52 -9.70 10.78
CA ARG A 95 20.59 -9.26 9.88
C ARG A 95 20.27 -7.92 9.21
N GLY A 96 18.99 -7.68 8.94
CA GLY A 96 18.51 -6.46 8.31
C GLY A 96 16.99 -6.40 8.22
N LEU A 97 16.48 -5.22 7.92
CA LEU A 97 15.06 -4.94 7.85
C LEU A 97 14.76 -4.02 6.66
N SER A 98 13.91 -4.49 5.73
CA SER A 98 13.60 -3.73 4.52
C SER A 98 12.10 -3.54 4.34
N HIS A 99 11.72 -2.43 3.72
CA HIS A 99 10.36 -2.17 3.25
C HIS A 99 10.37 -2.20 1.73
N ILE A 100 9.70 -3.19 1.15
CA ILE A 100 9.64 -3.39 -0.30
C ILE A 100 8.23 -3.64 -0.77
N TRP A 101 8.00 -3.54 -2.07
CA TRP A 101 6.69 -3.80 -2.65
C TRP A 101 6.75 -5.16 -3.34
N ILE A 102 5.96 -6.11 -2.85
CA ILE A 102 5.85 -7.45 -3.43
C ILE A 102 4.49 -7.58 -4.10
N ASN A 103 4.52 -7.70 -5.42
CA ASN A 103 3.32 -7.92 -6.23
C ASN A 103 2.62 -9.20 -5.77
N GLU A 104 1.34 -9.08 -5.44
CA GLU A 104 0.39 -10.17 -5.25
C GLU A 104 -0.43 -10.29 -6.53
N TYR A 105 -0.58 -11.52 -7.00
CA TYR A 105 -1.47 -11.87 -8.08
C TYR A 105 -2.47 -12.91 -7.58
N HIS A 106 -3.74 -12.74 -7.94
CA HIS A 106 -4.79 -13.67 -7.61
C HIS A 106 -5.58 -14.07 -8.86
N ARG A 107 -5.75 -15.38 -9.06
CA ARG A 107 -6.59 -15.95 -10.11
C ARG A 107 -7.82 -16.56 -9.43
N GLY A 108 -8.97 -15.88 -9.52
CA GLY A 108 -10.23 -16.34 -8.93
C GLY A 108 -11.14 -15.21 -8.42
N PRO A 109 -12.37 -15.53 -8.00
CA PRO A 109 -13.37 -14.54 -7.56
C PRO A 109 -13.04 -13.90 -6.20
N HIS A 110 -12.04 -14.41 -5.47
CA HIS A 110 -11.73 -14.01 -4.09
C HIS A 110 -10.38 -13.27 -3.97
N GLY A 111 -10.30 -12.07 -4.52
CA GLY A 111 -9.16 -11.17 -4.30
C GLY A 111 -8.97 -10.16 -5.43
N PHE A 112 -8.14 -9.15 -5.20
CA PHE A 112 -7.73 -8.24 -6.27
C PHE A 112 -6.79 -8.97 -7.23
N PRO A 113 -6.97 -8.84 -8.55
CA PRO A 113 -6.20 -9.60 -9.54
C PRO A 113 -4.71 -9.27 -9.46
N PHE A 114 -4.36 -8.02 -9.14
CA PHE A 114 -2.98 -7.57 -8.99
C PHE A 114 -2.87 -6.45 -7.96
N TYR A 115 -1.97 -6.58 -6.98
CA TYR A 115 -1.75 -5.55 -5.96
C TYR A 115 -0.31 -5.57 -5.42
N ASN A 116 0.29 -4.39 -5.27
CA ASN A 116 1.62 -4.27 -4.69
C ASN A 116 1.55 -4.25 -3.16
N ARG A 117 1.83 -5.39 -2.52
CA ARG A 117 1.88 -5.51 -1.06
C ARG A 117 3.09 -4.76 -0.53
N LYS A 118 2.85 -3.68 0.20
CA LYS A 118 3.88 -2.95 0.97
C LYS A 118 4.34 -3.84 2.13
N THR A 119 5.50 -4.46 2.00
CA THR A 119 5.96 -5.59 2.81
C THR A 119 7.14 -5.17 3.65
N LEU A 120 7.06 -5.42 4.95
CA LEU A 120 8.21 -5.38 5.84
C LEU A 120 8.88 -6.76 5.80
N VAL A 121 10.14 -6.81 5.40
CA VAL A 121 10.94 -8.04 5.34
C VAL A 121 11.95 -8.03 6.46
N ILE A 122 11.85 -9.03 7.34
CA ILE A 122 12.78 -9.25 8.45
C ILE A 122 13.77 -10.32 7.98
N TYR A 123 15.00 -9.93 7.68
CA TYR A 123 16.08 -10.85 7.36
C TYR A 123 16.70 -11.36 8.66
N ARG A 124 16.68 -12.67 8.86
CA ARG A 124 17.23 -13.33 10.05
C ARG A 124 18.58 -13.93 9.73
N GLU A 125 19.49 -13.97 10.70
CA GLU A 125 20.84 -14.50 10.49
C GLU A 125 20.83 -15.99 10.10
N ASN A 126 20.16 -16.82 10.90
CA ASN A 126 20.20 -18.29 10.76
C ASN A 126 18.91 -18.89 10.20
N TYR A 127 17.94 -18.07 9.78
CA TYR A 127 16.61 -18.53 9.41
C TYR A 127 16.09 -17.84 8.15
N GLN A 128 15.08 -18.45 7.53
CA GLN A 128 14.40 -17.85 6.38
C GLN A 128 13.85 -16.45 6.72
N PRO A 129 13.84 -15.50 5.76
CA PRO A 129 13.24 -14.20 5.98
C PRO A 129 11.76 -14.30 6.35
N ILE A 130 11.23 -13.30 7.05
CA ILE A 130 9.80 -13.16 7.32
C ILE A 130 9.26 -11.97 6.55
N CYS A 131 8.30 -12.20 5.67
CA CYS A 131 7.58 -11.18 4.92
C CYS A 131 6.26 -10.85 5.62
N LEU A 132 6.20 -9.69 6.25
CA LEU A 132 4.98 -9.18 6.88
C LEU A 132 4.29 -8.19 5.93
N TYR A 133 3.12 -8.60 5.43
CA TYR A 133 2.43 -7.86 4.38
C TYR A 133 1.62 -6.67 4.89
N ASN A 134 1.57 -5.64 4.06
CA ASN A 134 0.76 -4.44 4.22
C ASN A 134 1.07 -3.69 5.51
N ILE A 135 2.35 -3.42 5.76
CA ILE A 135 2.87 -2.68 6.90
C ILE A 135 3.34 -1.28 6.44
N PRO A 136 3.09 -0.22 7.23
CA PRO A 136 3.56 1.12 6.88
C PRO A 136 5.09 1.23 6.98
N ILE A 137 5.67 2.09 6.14
CA ILE A 137 7.11 2.41 6.15
C ILE A 137 7.59 2.96 7.50
N LEU A 138 6.69 3.58 8.30
CA LEU A 138 6.98 4.04 9.65
C LEU A 138 7.57 2.95 10.55
N ALA A 139 7.30 1.67 10.26
CA ALA A 139 7.94 0.54 10.93
C ALA A 139 9.47 0.57 10.81
N LEU A 140 10.02 0.92 9.63
CA LEU A 140 11.47 1.06 9.46
C LEU A 140 12.04 2.20 10.32
N TYR A 141 11.34 3.32 10.37
CA TYR A 141 11.78 4.47 11.17
C TYR A 141 11.83 4.12 12.65
N VAL A 142 10.77 3.51 13.18
CA VAL A 142 10.75 3.08 14.60
C VAL A 142 11.83 2.03 14.87
N ALA A 143 12.03 1.06 13.98
CA ALA A 143 13.11 0.08 14.12
C ALA A 143 14.49 0.76 14.12
N LYS A 144 14.71 1.75 13.25
CA LYS A 144 15.96 2.52 13.18
C LYS A 144 16.17 3.39 14.43
N CYS A 145 15.09 3.93 15.01
CA CYS A 145 15.16 4.65 16.28
C CYS A 145 15.58 3.75 17.45
N TYR A 146 15.09 2.52 17.52
CA TYR A 146 15.46 1.58 18.59
C TYR A 146 16.78 0.84 18.34
N HIS A 147 17.15 0.61 17.08
CA HIS A 147 18.41 -0.02 16.69
C HIS A 147 19.08 0.76 15.54
N PRO A 148 19.81 1.86 15.83
CA PRO A 148 20.38 2.74 14.80
C PRO A 148 21.35 2.06 13.84
N LYS A 149 22.05 1.01 14.27
CA LYS A 149 22.98 0.25 13.44
C LYS A 149 22.29 -0.76 12.51
N LEU A 150 20.97 -0.92 12.59
CA LEU A 150 20.21 -1.84 11.74
C LEU A 150 20.42 -1.52 10.26
N LYS A 151 20.77 -2.53 9.46
CA LYS A 151 20.80 -2.40 8.00
C LYS A 151 19.36 -2.30 7.49
N THR A 152 19.07 -1.23 6.77
CA THR A 152 17.72 -0.93 6.27
C THR A 152 17.77 -0.24 4.92
N ASN A 153 16.74 -0.42 4.11
CA ASN A 153 16.57 0.28 2.85
C ASN A 153 15.75 1.59 2.99
N ILE A 154 15.88 2.26 4.14
CA ILE A 154 15.00 3.39 4.53
C ILE A 154 14.97 4.50 3.48
N VAL A 155 16.10 4.82 2.84
CA VAL A 155 16.18 5.87 1.81
C VAL A 155 15.36 5.50 0.58
N SER A 156 15.61 4.32 -0.02
CA SER A 156 14.91 3.87 -1.22
C SER A 156 13.42 3.62 -0.95
N ALA A 157 13.09 3.03 0.20
CA ALA A 157 11.70 2.84 0.62
C ALA A 157 10.97 4.18 0.80
N THR A 158 11.65 5.20 1.32
CA THR A 158 11.09 6.54 1.51
C THR A 158 10.85 7.23 0.18
N LEU A 159 11.82 7.20 -0.72
CA LEU A 159 11.68 7.73 -2.08
C LEU A 159 10.51 7.07 -2.82
N ALA A 160 10.40 5.74 -2.76
CA ALA A 160 9.28 5.01 -3.34
C ALA A 160 7.93 5.42 -2.73
N SER A 161 7.89 5.59 -1.40
CA SER A 161 6.68 6.00 -0.69
C SER A 161 6.27 7.44 -1.02
N LEU A 162 7.23 8.36 -1.10
CA LEU A 162 7.03 9.75 -1.50
C LEU A 162 6.56 9.85 -2.94
N PHE A 163 7.18 9.13 -3.87
CA PHE A 163 6.74 9.07 -5.26
C PHE A 163 5.28 8.61 -5.37
N ASN A 164 4.91 7.54 -4.67
CA ASN A 164 3.53 7.08 -4.62
C ASN A 164 2.57 8.10 -3.98
N MET A 165 2.99 8.79 -2.92
CA MET A 165 2.17 9.83 -2.28
C MET A 165 1.98 11.03 -3.19
N ALA A 166 3.05 11.53 -3.82
CA ALA A 166 3.01 12.66 -4.74
C ALA A 166 2.13 12.35 -5.95
N LEU A 167 2.27 11.17 -6.56
CA LEU A 167 1.44 10.76 -7.69
C LEU A 167 -0.05 10.69 -7.32
N ASN A 168 -0.38 10.14 -6.15
CA ASN A 168 -1.78 10.09 -5.68
C ASN A 168 -2.30 11.49 -5.30
N ALA A 169 -1.47 12.35 -4.70
CA ALA A 169 -1.86 13.71 -4.33
C ALA A 169 -2.11 14.58 -5.57
N TRP A 170 -1.26 14.46 -6.59
CA TRP A 170 -1.47 15.12 -7.87
C TRP A 170 -2.76 14.61 -8.53
N PHE A 171 -3.01 13.30 -8.50
CA PHE A 171 -4.27 12.72 -8.95
C PHE A 171 -5.49 13.39 -8.30
N LEU A 172 -5.48 13.48 -6.97
CA LEU A 172 -6.57 14.13 -6.22
C LEU A 172 -6.66 15.63 -6.51
N TYR A 173 -5.54 16.33 -6.67
CA TYR A 173 -5.54 17.75 -6.96
C TYR A 173 -6.20 18.09 -8.29
N GLU A 174 -5.85 17.41 -9.39
CA GLU A 174 -6.52 17.65 -10.68
C GLU A 174 -8.02 17.32 -10.61
N MET A 175 -8.37 16.29 -9.84
CA MET A 175 -9.76 15.90 -9.55
C MET A 175 -10.58 17.02 -8.93
N PHE A 176 -10.06 17.63 -7.87
CA PHE A 176 -10.81 18.62 -7.09
C PHE A 176 -10.71 20.03 -7.68
N SER A 177 -9.59 20.37 -8.32
CA SER A 177 -9.32 21.74 -8.77
C SER A 177 -9.73 22.03 -10.21
N LYS A 178 -9.69 21.05 -11.14
CA LYS A 178 -9.86 21.30 -12.58
C LYS A 178 -11.12 20.70 -13.22
N ASN A 179 -12.12 20.31 -12.42
CA ASN A 179 -13.38 19.70 -12.86
C ASN A 179 -13.25 18.45 -13.77
N LEU A 180 -12.08 17.83 -13.94
CA LEU A 180 -11.82 16.64 -14.77
C LEU A 180 -12.15 16.73 -16.29
N VAL A 181 -13.03 17.64 -16.70
CA VAL A 181 -13.58 17.80 -18.06
C VAL A 181 -12.51 18.07 -19.12
N ASN A 182 -11.38 18.66 -18.73
CA ASN A 182 -10.37 19.19 -19.67
C ASN A 182 -8.97 18.63 -19.47
N ILE A 183 -8.82 17.41 -18.93
CA ILE A 183 -7.50 16.77 -18.89
C ILE A 183 -7.07 16.45 -20.32
N LYS A 184 -6.02 17.13 -20.81
CA LYS A 184 -5.41 16.84 -22.11
C LYS A 184 -4.97 15.38 -22.16
N ALA A 185 -5.19 14.71 -23.29
CA ALA A 185 -4.82 13.32 -23.49
C ALA A 185 -3.33 13.06 -23.15
N GLU A 186 -2.43 13.98 -23.50
CA GLU A 186 -1.00 13.90 -23.18
C GLU A 186 -0.73 13.81 -21.66
N VAL A 187 -1.42 14.63 -20.87
CA VAL A 187 -1.30 14.65 -19.39
C VAL A 187 -1.80 13.32 -18.82
N PHE A 188 -2.91 12.81 -19.35
CA PHE A 188 -3.46 11.52 -18.96
C PHE A 188 -2.52 10.36 -19.30
N MET A 189 -1.94 10.34 -20.51
CA MET A 189 -0.98 9.32 -20.92
C MET A 189 0.30 9.36 -20.09
N PHE A 190 0.81 10.56 -19.77
CA PHE A 190 1.95 10.71 -18.87
C PHE A 190 1.67 10.15 -17.48
N TRP A 191 0.46 10.36 -16.95
CA TRP A 191 0.05 9.77 -15.68
C TRP A 191 -0.02 8.25 -15.74
N LEU A 192 -0.63 7.69 -16.79
CA LEU A 192 -0.66 6.24 -16.99
C LEU A 192 0.76 5.65 -16.98
N LEU A 193 1.72 6.32 -17.63
CA LEU A 193 3.12 5.93 -17.61
C LEU A 193 3.70 5.96 -16.19
N LEU A 194 3.49 7.02 -15.42
CA LEU A 194 3.95 7.12 -14.03
C LEU A 194 3.34 6.04 -13.13
N TYR A 195 2.05 5.73 -13.31
CA TYR A 195 1.41 4.62 -12.61
C TYR A 195 1.97 3.26 -13.05
N ALA A 196 2.29 3.06 -14.33
CA ALA A 196 2.94 1.85 -14.80
C ALA A 196 4.34 1.68 -14.16
N VAL A 197 5.13 2.76 -14.09
CA VAL A 197 6.44 2.76 -13.39
C VAL A 197 6.27 2.38 -11.91
N LYS A 198 5.31 3.02 -11.22
CA LYS A 198 4.97 2.72 -9.82
C LYS A 198 4.55 1.26 -9.62
N VAL A 199 3.77 0.72 -10.54
CA VAL A 199 3.13 -0.59 -10.40
C VAL A 199 4.05 -1.73 -10.79
N PHE A 200 4.90 -1.54 -11.80
CA PHE A 200 5.74 -2.60 -12.37
C PHE A 200 7.23 -2.39 -12.09
N ALA A 201 7.81 -1.29 -12.57
CA ALA A 201 9.25 -1.09 -12.53
C ALA A 201 9.79 -0.96 -11.10
N LEU A 202 9.13 -0.15 -10.26
CA LEU A 202 9.61 0.13 -8.92
C LEU A 202 9.65 -1.11 -8.00
N PRO A 203 8.60 -1.96 -7.92
CA PRO A 203 8.66 -3.24 -7.21
C PRO A 203 9.79 -4.16 -7.67
N LEU A 204 10.01 -4.27 -8.99
CA LEU A 204 11.04 -5.14 -9.56
C LEU A 204 12.45 -4.67 -9.15
N ILE A 205 12.71 -3.37 -9.25
CA ILE A 205 14.00 -2.77 -8.86
C ILE A 205 14.24 -2.98 -7.35
N MET A 206 13.24 -2.69 -6.51
CA MET A 206 13.37 -2.87 -5.06
C MET A 206 13.67 -4.33 -4.70
N LEU A 207 12.91 -5.28 -5.26
CA LEU A 207 13.07 -6.70 -4.95
C LEU A 207 14.42 -7.24 -5.45
N GLY A 208 14.86 -6.84 -6.65
CA GLY A 208 16.17 -7.21 -7.19
C GLY A 208 17.31 -6.72 -6.32
N TYR A 209 17.26 -5.44 -5.90
CA TYR A 209 18.26 -4.86 -5.02
C TYR A 209 18.33 -5.58 -3.66
N GLU A 210 17.20 -5.83 -3.01
CA GLU A 210 17.19 -6.51 -1.71
C GLU A 210 17.69 -7.96 -1.79
N ASN A 211 17.32 -8.70 -2.86
CA ASN A 211 17.83 -10.05 -3.07
C ASN A 211 19.34 -10.05 -3.25
N HIS A 212 19.89 -9.07 -3.99
CA HIS A 212 21.33 -8.89 -4.14
C HIS A 212 22.01 -8.59 -2.79
N CYS A 213 21.46 -7.69 -1.98
CA CYS A 213 22.06 -7.29 -0.69
C CYS A 213 22.03 -8.40 0.37
N TYR A 214 20.97 -9.19 0.44
CA TYR A 214 20.77 -10.16 1.51
C TYR A 214 20.95 -11.62 1.09
N GLY A 215 21.10 -11.91 -0.21
CA GLY A 215 21.13 -13.28 -0.75
C GLY A 215 19.81 -14.01 -0.56
N ALA A 216 18.72 -13.27 -0.34
CA ALA A 216 17.40 -13.83 -0.11
C ALA A 216 16.76 -14.26 -1.44
N SER A 217 15.86 -15.26 -1.38
CA SER A 217 15.04 -15.67 -2.52
C SER A 217 13.63 -15.08 -2.38
N LEU A 218 13.54 -13.75 -2.37
CA LEU A 218 12.24 -13.06 -2.48
C LEU A 218 11.78 -13.10 -3.93
N ALA A 219 10.48 -13.22 -4.13
CA ALA A 219 9.87 -13.30 -5.45
C ALA A 219 8.45 -12.74 -5.42
N HIS A 220 8.10 -12.05 -6.49
CA HIS A 220 6.72 -11.65 -6.77
C HIS A 220 5.83 -12.87 -6.98
N SER A 221 4.55 -12.72 -6.67
CA SER A 221 3.54 -13.71 -7.04
C SER A 221 3.43 -13.79 -8.56
N THR A 222 3.24 -14.99 -9.08
CA THR A 222 2.97 -15.23 -10.50
C THR A 222 1.52 -15.68 -10.68
N ALA A 223 1.09 -15.81 -11.94
CA ALA A 223 -0.21 -16.41 -12.28
C ALA A 223 -0.41 -17.82 -11.70
N TYR A 224 0.69 -18.50 -11.35
CA TYR A 224 0.70 -19.89 -10.90
C TYR A 224 1.07 -20.04 -9.43
N LYS A 225 1.70 -19.04 -8.81
CA LYS A 225 2.21 -19.14 -7.42
C LYS A 225 2.00 -17.85 -6.64
N LYS A 226 1.04 -17.87 -5.71
CA LYS A 226 0.63 -16.70 -4.88
C LYS A 226 1.71 -16.22 -3.89
N ASN A 227 2.65 -17.07 -3.50
CA ASN A 227 3.78 -16.70 -2.63
C ASN A 227 5.03 -17.46 -3.09
N ALA A 228 5.73 -16.89 -4.08
CA ALA A 228 6.87 -17.59 -4.70
C ALA A 228 8.15 -17.51 -3.88
N SER A 229 8.24 -16.57 -2.94
CA SER A 229 9.43 -16.35 -2.12
C SER A 229 9.72 -17.55 -1.21
N LYS A 230 10.99 -17.83 -0.94
CA LYS A 230 11.41 -18.79 0.10
C LYS A 230 11.48 -18.07 1.45
N ALA A 231 10.32 -17.69 1.97
CA ALA A 231 10.17 -16.89 3.19
C ALA A 231 8.94 -17.33 3.99
N ILE A 232 8.86 -16.91 5.25
CA ILE A 232 7.64 -17.03 6.06
C ILE A 232 6.70 -15.88 5.69
N HIS A 233 5.45 -16.19 5.35
CA HIS A 233 4.48 -15.24 4.79
C HIS A 233 3.39 -14.88 5.80
N LEU A 234 3.36 -13.62 6.27
CA LEU A 234 2.47 -13.16 7.36
C LEU A 234 1.46 -12.08 6.96
#